data_AF-A0A1S2PP67-F1
#
_entry.id   AF-A0A1S2PP67-F1
#
_cell.length_a   1.000
_cell.length_b   1.000
_cell.length_c   1.000
_cell.angle_alpha   90.00
_cell.angle_beta   90.00
_cell.angle_gamma   90.00
#
_symmetry.space_group_name_H-M   'P 1'
#
loop_
_entity.id
_entity.type
_entity.pdbx_description
1 polymer ?
#
loop_
_entity_poly.entity_id
_entity_poly.type
_entity_poly.pdbx_seq_one_letter_code
_entity_poly.pdbx_strand_id
1 'polypeptide(L)'
;MHHRTVEELMSRDVVRARPATPFKELVRLLEENDVTAVPVVDELDRPMGVVSEADLLRKSADQADPTGRTPIPHLEAWERAKAEGSRAEELMSAPAVCARPEWTVVEAARLMESQNVKRLPVVDDADRLLGIVSRGDLLRVFLRRDDAIREEITGDVLRRTLGLDPRDVTAEVRDGRVALAGTVEHRSLIPVIEQLCRGVDGVVSVTAQIAFRTDDARDTGAP
;
A
#
# COMPACT_ATOMS: atom_id res chain seq x y z
N MET A 1 -11.80 -15.65 -0.30
CA MET A 1 -10.52 -15.28 0.34
C MET A 1 -10.72 -13.94 1.01
N HIS A 2 -10.19 -13.77 2.21
CA HIS A 2 -10.31 -12.51 2.94
C HIS A 2 -9.05 -11.70 2.69
N HIS A 3 -9.11 -10.82 1.69
CA HIS A 3 -8.04 -9.84 1.51
C HIS A 3 -8.13 -8.80 2.62
N ARG A 4 -6.99 -8.48 3.22
CA ARG A 4 -6.89 -7.39 4.18
C ARG A 4 -7.19 -6.08 3.48
N THR A 5 -7.95 -5.27 4.17
CA THR A 5 -8.39 -3.97 3.68
C THR A 5 -7.42 -2.88 4.11
N VAL A 6 -7.52 -1.71 3.48
CA VAL A 6 -6.82 -0.49 3.89
C VAL A 6 -7.18 -0.12 5.33
N GLU A 7 -8.44 -0.29 5.73
CA GLU A 7 -8.89 0.01 7.09
C GLU A 7 -8.14 -0.76 8.17
N GLU A 8 -7.79 -2.02 7.92
CA GLU A 8 -7.05 -2.87 8.85
C GLU A 8 -5.56 -2.50 8.97
N LEU A 9 -5.03 -1.74 8.02
CA LEU A 9 -3.61 -1.42 7.90
C LEU A 9 -3.29 0.04 8.16
N MET A 10 -4.24 0.94 7.93
CA MET A 10 -4.03 2.38 8.06
C MET A 10 -3.71 2.79 9.50
N SER A 11 -2.93 3.87 9.63
CA SER A 11 -2.84 4.60 10.90
C SER A 11 -4.04 5.53 11.03
N ARG A 12 -4.73 5.46 12.18
CA ARG A 12 -5.85 6.35 12.52
C ARG A 12 -5.41 7.61 13.24
N ASP A 13 -4.26 7.57 13.91
CA ASP A 13 -3.68 8.75 14.55
C ASP A 13 -2.92 9.55 13.49
N VAL A 14 -3.65 10.44 12.82
CA VAL A 14 -3.12 11.21 11.70
C VAL A 14 -2.86 12.64 12.14
N VAL A 15 -1.58 12.96 12.22
CA VAL A 15 -1.08 14.33 12.29
C VAL A 15 -1.37 15.01 10.96
N ARG A 16 -2.06 16.14 11.01
CA ARG A 16 -2.55 16.85 9.82
C ARG A 16 -2.18 18.33 9.90
N ALA A 17 -1.97 18.94 8.74
CA ALA A 17 -1.68 20.37 8.63
C ALA A 17 -2.87 21.14 8.04
N ARG A 18 -2.91 22.45 8.25
CA ARG A 18 -3.85 23.36 7.59
C ARG A 18 -3.19 23.98 6.36
N PRO A 19 -3.96 24.48 5.36
CA PRO A 19 -3.40 25.08 4.15
C PRO A 19 -2.41 26.20 4.46
N ALA A 20 -2.72 26.99 5.49
CA ALA A 20 -1.93 28.10 5.96
C ALA A 20 -0.71 27.72 6.83
N THR A 21 -0.53 26.44 7.20
CA THR A 21 0.55 25.98 8.09
C THR A 21 1.92 26.34 7.50
N PRO A 22 2.79 27.09 8.22
CA PRO A 22 4.08 27.51 7.69
C PRO A 22 5.09 26.36 7.56
N PHE A 23 6.04 26.49 6.64
CA PHE A 23 7.14 25.53 6.42
C PHE A 23 7.81 25.02 7.71
N LYS A 24 8.21 25.93 8.62
CA LYS A 24 8.89 25.53 9.87
C LYS A 24 8.01 24.68 10.78
N GLU A 25 6.71 24.93 10.78
CA GLU A 25 5.75 24.16 11.55
C GLU A 25 5.53 22.79 10.91
N LEU A 26 5.50 22.69 9.57
CA LEU A 26 5.49 21.40 8.87
C LEU A 26 6.70 20.54 9.24
N VAL A 27 7.91 21.12 9.25
CA VAL A 27 9.13 20.41 9.68
C VAL A 27 9.00 19.89 11.12
N ARG A 28 8.50 20.74 12.04
CA ARG A 28 8.27 20.32 13.44
C ARG A 28 7.23 19.20 13.54
N LEU A 29 6.11 19.30 12.81
CA LEU A 29 5.08 18.25 12.80
C LEU A 29 5.65 16.90 12.36
N LEU A 30 6.51 16.89 11.34
CA LEU A 30 7.17 15.66 10.88
C LEU A 30 8.12 15.10 11.95
N GLU A 31 8.98 15.94 12.52
CA GLU A 31 9.99 15.56 13.52
C GLU A 31 9.37 15.10 14.85
N GLU A 32 8.45 15.89 15.43
CA GLU A 32 7.86 15.64 16.75
C GLU A 32 6.96 14.40 16.76
N ASN A 33 6.41 14.02 15.62
CA ASN A 33 5.51 12.88 15.50
C ASN A 33 6.15 11.68 14.80
N ASP A 34 7.43 11.74 14.46
CA ASP A 34 8.19 10.67 13.80
C ASP A 34 7.51 10.17 12.50
N VAL A 35 6.95 11.12 11.73
CA VAL A 35 6.24 10.86 10.46
C VAL A 35 6.93 11.59 9.31
N THR A 36 6.97 10.96 8.13
CA THR A 36 7.67 11.56 6.98
C THR A 36 6.75 12.20 5.93
N ALA A 37 5.45 12.30 6.24
CA ALA A 37 4.50 13.14 5.52
C ALA A 37 3.26 13.44 6.36
N VAL A 38 2.59 14.55 6.05
CA VAL A 38 1.32 14.96 6.64
C VAL A 38 0.31 15.33 5.56
N PRO A 39 -0.96 14.89 5.67
CA PRO A 39 -2.04 15.43 4.86
C PRO A 39 -2.33 16.88 5.25
N VAL A 40 -2.62 17.70 4.24
CA VAL A 40 -3.13 19.06 4.40
C VAL A 40 -4.64 18.99 4.23
N VAL A 41 -5.40 19.45 5.23
CA VAL A 41 -6.87 19.32 5.26
C VAL A 41 -7.58 20.67 5.36
N ASP A 42 -8.75 20.77 4.73
CA ASP A 42 -9.65 21.92 4.86
C ASP A 42 -10.36 21.96 6.23
N GLU A 43 -11.18 22.99 6.47
CA GLU A 43 -11.92 23.15 7.74
C GLU A 43 -12.90 22.00 8.05
N LEU A 44 -13.30 21.21 7.05
CA LEU A 44 -14.18 20.06 7.17
C LEU A 44 -13.41 18.73 7.31
N ASP A 45 -12.09 18.79 7.53
CA ASP A 45 -11.16 17.65 7.59
C ASP A 45 -11.06 16.85 6.28
N ARG A 46 -11.30 17.51 5.13
CA ARG A 46 -11.11 16.89 3.82
C ARG A 46 -9.69 17.09 3.31
N PRO A 47 -8.98 16.04 2.86
CA PRO A 47 -7.64 16.18 2.30
C PRO A 47 -7.61 17.03 1.04
N MET A 48 -6.83 18.11 1.07
CA MET A 48 -6.54 18.97 -0.08
C MET A 48 -5.27 18.53 -0.81
N GLY A 49 -4.27 18.05 -0.06
CA GLY A 49 -3.01 17.54 -0.58
C GLY A 49 -2.18 16.85 0.50
N VAL A 50 -0.94 16.49 0.15
CA VAL A 50 0.02 15.88 1.08
C VAL A 50 1.35 16.61 0.98
N VAL A 51 1.97 16.92 2.12
CA VAL A 51 3.35 17.41 2.20
C VAL A 51 4.24 16.31 2.78
N SER A 52 5.31 15.96 2.09
CA SER A 52 6.32 15.01 2.54
C SER A 52 7.68 15.64 2.74
N GLU A 53 8.59 14.95 3.44
CA GLU A 53 10.00 15.36 3.54
C GLU A 53 10.63 15.63 2.16
N ALA A 54 10.28 14.83 1.15
CA ALA A 54 10.80 15.00 -0.21
C ALA A 54 10.37 16.33 -0.84
N ASP A 55 9.16 16.80 -0.53
CA ASP A 55 8.65 18.09 -1.02
C ASP A 55 9.36 19.25 -0.32
N LEU A 56 9.56 19.15 0.99
CA LEU A 56 10.30 20.13 1.79
C LEU A 56 11.78 20.19 1.38
N LEU A 57 12.43 19.05 1.14
CA LEU A 57 13.82 18.96 0.72
C LEU A 57 14.03 19.52 -0.70
N ARG A 58 13.13 19.22 -1.65
CA ARG A 58 13.19 19.77 -3.01
C ARG A 58 13.20 21.30 -2.97
N LYS A 59 12.32 21.89 -2.15
CA LYS A 59 12.28 23.35 -1.97
C LYS A 59 13.58 23.91 -1.40
N SER A 60 14.25 23.20 -0.50
CA SER A 60 15.54 23.61 0.06
C SER A 60 16.70 23.46 -0.91
N ALA A 61 16.66 22.46 -1.80
CA ALA A 61 17.70 22.22 -2.79
C ALA A 61 17.70 23.29 -3.89
N ASP A 62 16.52 23.77 -4.29
CA ASP A 62 16.37 24.92 -5.20
C ASP A 62 16.97 26.22 -4.60
N GLN A 63 17.29 26.24 -3.29
CA GLN A 63 17.85 27.40 -2.58
C GLN A 63 19.38 27.34 -2.40
N ALA A 64 20.05 26.22 -2.71
CA ALA A 64 21.45 25.98 -2.36
C ALA A 64 22.38 25.85 -3.59
N ASP A 65 22.63 26.94 -4.32
CA ASP A 65 23.86 27.11 -5.13
C ASP A 65 24.73 28.23 -4.52
N PRO A 66 25.71 27.89 -3.65
CA PRO A 66 26.67 28.84 -3.09
C PRO A 66 27.80 29.20 -4.07
N THR A 67 27.90 28.54 -5.22
CA THR A 67 29.04 28.66 -6.15
C THR A 67 28.83 29.73 -7.23
N GLY A 68 27.63 30.30 -7.34
CA GLY A 68 27.33 31.42 -8.23
C GLY A 68 27.47 31.09 -9.72
N ARG A 69 27.48 29.81 -10.09
CA ARG A 69 27.65 29.37 -11.49
C ARG A 69 26.34 29.27 -12.25
N THR A 70 25.21 29.40 -11.56
CA THR A 70 23.88 29.48 -12.14
C THR A 70 23.30 30.86 -11.82
N PRO A 71 22.75 31.62 -12.80
CA PRO A 71 22.18 32.93 -12.52
C PRO A 71 20.93 32.75 -11.63
N ILE A 72 21.05 33.02 -10.34
CA ILE A 72 19.91 33.12 -9.43
C ILE A 72 19.32 34.52 -9.64
N PRO A 73 18.10 34.67 -10.20
CA PRO A 73 17.49 35.97 -10.36
C PRO A 73 17.09 36.48 -8.97
N HIS A 74 17.86 37.46 -8.50
CA HIS A 74 17.47 38.43 -7.50
C HIS A 74 17.40 37.95 -6.03
N LEU A 75 18.49 38.21 -5.30
CA LEU A 75 18.60 38.11 -3.83
C LEU A 75 17.46 38.81 -3.06
N GLU A 76 16.76 39.79 -3.67
CA GLU A 76 15.60 40.46 -3.07
C GLU A 76 14.32 39.61 -3.03
N ALA A 77 14.18 38.60 -3.91
CA ALA A 77 13.06 37.66 -3.88
C ALA A 77 13.25 36.59 -2.79
N TRP A 78 14.50 36.32 -2.42
CA TRP A 78 14.90 35.31 -1.45
C TRP A 78 14.67 35.76 0.00
N GLU A 79 15.01 37.00 0.35
CA GLU A 79 14.62 37.57 1.65
C GLU A 79 13.11 37.79 1.76
N ARG A 80 12.43 38.09 0.65
CA ARG A 80 10.96 38.12 0.60
C ARG A 80 10.34 36.74 0.78
N ALA A 81 10.84 35.67 0.15
CA ALA A 81 10.32 34.31 0.37
C ALA A 81 10.57 33.80 1.81
N LYS A 82 11.68 34.20 2.43
CA LYS A 82 11.97 33.97 3.86
C LYS A 82 11.07 34.81 4.78
N ALA A 83 10.58 35.95 4.30
CA ALA A 83 9.65 36.85 4.99
C ALA A 83 8.16 36.58 4.69
N GLU A 84 7.83 35.90 3.57
CA GLU A 84 6.47 35.63 3.08
C GLU A 84 5.99 34.20 3.38
N GLY A 85 6.89 33.30 3.80
CA GLY A 85 6.55 32.08 4.52
C GLY A 85 5.76 31.05 3.70
N SER A 86 6.45 30.19 2.95
CA SER A 86 5.82 29.08 2.24
C SER A 86 4.85 28.32 3.13
N ARG A 87 3.60 28.28 2.69
CA ARG A 87 2.49 27.61 3.40
C ARG A 87 2.33 26.19 2.86
N ALA A 88 1.66 25.33 3.63
CA ALA A 88 1.44 23.94 3.25
C ALA A 88 0.76 23.81 1.88
N GLU A 89 -0.18 24.69 1.56
CA GLU A 89 -0.88 24.71 0.27
C GLU A 89 0.02 24.99 -0.94
N GLU A 90 1.12 25.69 -0.74
CA GLU A 90 2.12 26.00 -1.78
C GLU A 90 3.14 24.88 -1.95
N LEU A 91 3.25 23.99 -0.96
CA LEU A 91 4.26 22.93 -0.87
C LEU A 91 3.68 21.54 -1.13
N MET A 92 2.37 21.37 -0.96
CA MET A 92 1.72 20.08 -1.07
C MET A 92 1.65 19.58 -2.51
N SER A 93 1.73 18.26 -2.66
CA SER A 93 1.23 17.61 -3.86
C SER A 93 -0.30 17.61 -3.79
N ALA A 94 -0.94 18.28 -4.76
CA ALA A 94 -2.38 18.44 -4.86
C ALA A 94 -2.88 18.13 -6.29
N PRO A 95 -4.12 17.63 -6.44
CA PRO A 95 -5.06 17.26 -5.38
C PRO A 95 -4.61 16.01 -4.60
N ALA A 96 -5.12 15.84 -3.38
CA ALA A 96 -4.85 14.64 -2.59
C ALA A 96 -5.37 13.38 -3.31
N VAL A 97 -4.47 12.44 -3.58
CA VAL A 97 -4.82 11.10 -4.04
C VAL A 97 -5.21 10.27 -2.83
N CYS A 98 -6.48 9.91 -2.71
CA CYS A 98 -7.03 9.25 -1.52
C CYS A 98 -7.43 7.79 -1.78
N ALA A 99 -7.45 6.98 -0.72
CA ALA A 99 -7.98 5.62 -0.69
C ALA A 99 -9.30 5.55 0.07
N ARG A 100 -10.09 4.51 -0.20
CA ARG A 100 -11.27 4.15 0.62
C ARG A 100 -10.90 3.04 1.60
N PRO A 101 -11.52 2.99 2.80
CA PRO A 101 -11.19 2.01 3.84
C PRO A 101 -11.38 0.55 3.40
N GLU A 102 -12.37 0.28 2.56
CA GLU A 102 -12.73 -1.05 2.06
C GLU A 102 -11.83 -1.57 0.93
N TRP A 103 -10.95 -0.73 0.38
CA TRP A 103 -10.05 -1.15 -0.68
C TRP A 103 -9.09 -2.23 -0.21
N THR A 104 -8.76 -3.13 -1.12
CA THR A 104 -7.70 -4.12 -0.93
C THR A 104 -6.32 -3.46 -0.95
N VAL A 105 -5.35 -4.13 -0.34
CA VAL A 105 -3.93 -3.74 -0.42
C VAL A 105 -3.45 -3.59 -1.87
N VAL A 106 -3.92 -4.45 -2.77
CA VAL A 106 -3.55 -4.42 -4.19
C VAL A 106 -4.07 -3.17 -4.88
N GLU A 107 -5.31 -2.77 -4.62
CA GLU A 107 -5.89 -1.54 -5.18
C GLU A 107 -5.12 -0.30 -4.69
N ALA A 108 -4.87 -0.21 -3.39
CA ALA A 108 -4.08 0.89 -2.82
C ALA A 108 -2.65 0.93 -3.39
N ALA A 109 -1.99 -0.21 -3.51
CA ALA A 109 -0.64 -0.30 -4.07
C ALA A 109 -0.59 0.15 -5.54
N ARG A 110 -1.55 -0.29 -6.36
CA ARG A 110 -1.67 0.13 -7.77
C ARG A 110 -1.92 1.64 -7.89
N LEU A 111 -2.74 2.22 -7.00
CA LEU A 111 -2.96 3.66 -7.01
C LEU A 111 -1.68 4.41 -6.63
N MET A 112 -0.97 3.96 -5.59
CA MET A 112 0.32 4.54 -5.19
C MET A 112 1.36 4.51 -6.31
N GLU A 113 1.44 3.40 -7.05
CA GLU A 113 2.36 3.26 -8.18
C GLU A 113 1.96 4.18 -9.34
N SER A 114 0.71 4.11 -9.80
CA SER A 114 0.23 4.88 -10.96
C SER A 114 0.27 6.39 -10.73
N GLN A 115 0.03 6.85 -9.50
CA GLN A 115 0.09 8.26 -9.13
C GLN A 115 1.47 8.69 -8.61
N ASN A 116 2.45 7.77 -8.56
CA ASN A 116 3.79 7.98 -8.03
C ASN A 116 3.80 8.58 -6.60
N VAL A 117 2.83 8.19 -5.78
CA VAL A 117 2.74 8.60 -4.37
C VAL A 117 3.17 7.46 -3.45
N LYS A 118 3.66 7.80 -2.26
CA LYS A 118 4.13 6.82 -1.26
C LYS A 118 3.13 6.56 -0.14
N ARG A 119 2.09 7.40 -0.08
CA ARG A 119 1.07 7.41 0.96
C ARG A 119 -0.25 7.86 0.37
N LEU A 120 -1.34 7.37 0.94
CA LEU A 120 -2.69 7.73 0.60
C LEU A 120 -3.41 8.13 1.89
N PRO A 121 -3.93 9.36 2.00
CA PRO A 121 -4.98 9.66 2.96
C PRO A 121 -6.17 8.72 2.71
N VAL A 122 -6.73 8.17 3.76
CA VAL A 122 -7.91 7.30 3.72
C VAL A 122 -9.11 8.13 4.15
N VAL A 123 -10.19 8.09 3.37
CA VAL A 123 -11.34 8.99 3.56
C VAL A 123 -12.68 8.23 3.61
N ASP A 124 -13.63 8.77 4.37
CA ASP A 124 -15.02 8.28 4.42
C ASP A 124 -15.82 8.70 3.18
N ASP A 125 -17.08 8.27 3.07
CA ASP A 125 -17.98 8.61 1.95
C ASP A 125 -18.24 10.13 1.81
N ALA A 126 -17.96 10.92 2.84
CA ALA A 126 -18.06 12.39 2.83
C ALA A 126 -16.72 13.09 2.55
N ASP A 127 -15.71 12.32 2.12
CA ASP A 127 -14.32 12.69 1.85
C ASP A 127 -13.54 13.22 3.06
N ARG A 128 -13.97 12.88 4.28
CA ARG A 128 -13.26 13.27 5.49
C ARG A 128 -12.16 12.28 5.83
N LEU A 129 -11.03 12.79 6.30
CA LEU A 129 -9.86 12.01 6.68
C LEU A 129 -10.17 11.05 7.84
N LEU A 130 -10.08 9.74 7.56
CA LEU A 130 -10.17 8.66 8.53
C LEU A 130 -8.80 8.15 9.00
N GLY A 131 -7.81 8.22 8.12
CA GLY A 131 -6.52 7.58 8.35
C GLY A 131 -5.51 7.92 7.26
N ILE A 132 -4.32 7.33 7.36
CA ILE A 132 -3.31 7.36 6.30
C ILE A 132 -2.69 5.97 6.17
N VAL A 133 -2.44 5.55 4.94
CA VAL A 133 -1.74 4.29 4.63
C VAL A 133 -0.50 4.58 3.82
N SER A 134 0.64 4.00 4.22
CA SER A 134 1.91 4.10 3.50
C SER A 134 2.26 2.80 2.78
N ARG A 135 3.23 2.85 1.87
CA ARG A 135 3.80 1.62 1.26
C ARG A 135 4.31 0.63 2.32
N GLY A 136 4.90 1.13 3.41
CA GLY A 136 5.35 0.29 4.52
C GLY A 136 4.19 -0.45 5.19
N ASP A 137 3.05 0.23 5.36
CA ASP A 137 1.85 -0.38 5.94
C ASP A 137 1.28 -1.48 5.05
N LEU A 138 1.23 -1.24 3.74
CA LEU A 138 0.79 -2.24 2.76
C LEU A 138 1.67 -3.49 2.77
N LEU A 139 2.97 -3.36 3.03
CA LEU A 139 3.91 -4.49 3.13
C LEU A 139 3.73 -5.34 4.40
N ARG A 140 2.99 -4.85 5.42
CA ARG A 140 2.76 -5.60 6.67
C ARG A 140 1.97 -6.89 6.46
N VAL A 141 1.29 -7.07 5.32
CA VAL A 141 0.63 -8.34 4.98
C VAL A 141 1.62 -9.51 4.88
N PHE A 142 2.89 -9.24 4.57
CA PHE A 142 3.95 -10.25 4.52
C PHE A 142 4.58 -10.57 5.88
N LEU A 143 4.17 -9.88 6.95
CA LEU A 143 4.59 -10.18 8.32
C LEU A 143 3.63 -11.15 9.03
N ARG A 144 2.67 -11.73 8.30
CA ARG A 144 1.79 -12.76 8.83
C ARG A 144 2.60 -13.99 9.23
N ARG A 145 2.20 -14.60 10.33
CA ARG A 145 2.80 -15.86 10.79
C ARG A 145 2.38 -17.00 9.85
N ASP A 146 3.31 -17.94 9.62
CA ASP A 146 3.10 -19.07 8.71
C ASP A 146 1.92 -19.96 9.13
N ASP A 147 1.65 -20.11 10.42
CA ASP A 147 0.50 -20.85 10.95
C ASP A 147 -0.83 -20.22 10.52
N ALA A 148 -0.95 -18.90 10.59
CA ALA A 148 -2.14 -18.17 10.13
C ALA A 148 -2.35 -18.28 8.62
N ILE A 149 -1.27 -18.20 7.81
CA ILE A 149 -1.34 -18.38 6.36
C ILE A 149 -1.79 -19.81 6.03
N ARG A 150 -1.19 -20.81 6.68
CA ARG A 150 -1.52 -22.24 6.50
C ARG A 150 -2.97 -22.54 6.86
N GLU A 151 -3.46 -21.98 7.97
CA GLU A 151 -4.84 -22.14 8.42
C GLU A 151 -5.84 -21.59 7.41
N GLU A 152 -5.58 -20.41 6.84
CA GLU A 152 -6.41 -19.83 5.78
C GLU A 152 -6.38 -20.68 4.50
N ILE A 153 -5.19 -21.12 4.05
CA ILE A 153 -5.07 -21.98 2.88
C ILE A 153 -5.86 -23.29 3.08
N THR A 154 -5.66 -23.96 4.21
CA THR A 154 -6.29 -25.26 4.47
C THR A 154 -7.79 -25.13 4.68
N GLY A 155 -8.21 -24.14 5.48
CA GLY A 155 -9.60 -23.93 5.86
C GLY A 155 -10.43 -23.30 4.75
N ASP A 156 -9.93 -22.24 4.14
CA ASP A 156 -10.72 -21.39 3.25
C ASP A 156 -10.51 -21.75 1.79
N VAL A 157 -9.26 -21.93 1.35
CA VAL A 157 -8.95 -22.24 -0.04
C VAL A 157 -9.24 -23.70 -0.35
N LEU A 158 -8.54 -24.63 0.29
CA LEU A 158 -8.65 -26.06 -0.02
C LEU A 158 -10.02 -26.61 0.36
N ARG A 159 -10.45 -26.41 1.62
CA ARG A 159 -11.69 -27.03 2.12
C ARG A 159 -12.97 -26.30 1.71
N ARG A 160 -13.08 -24.99 1.97
CA ARG A 160 -14.34 -24.26 1.69
C ARG A 160 -14.52 -23.89 0.23
N THR A 161 -13.46 -23.41 -0.43
CA THR A 161 -13.56 -22.91 -1.82
C THR A 161 -13.50 -24.06 -2.83
N LEU A 162 -12.56 -25.01 -2.64
CA LEU A 162 -12.34 -26.11 -3.60
C LEU A 162 -12.97 -27.45 -3.18
N GLY A 163 -13.45 -27.58 -1.94
CA GLY A 163 -14.05 -28.83 -1.46
C GLY A 163 -13.08 -29.99 -1.30
N LEU A 164 -11.76 -29.72 -1.24
CA LEU A 164 -10.73 -30.73 -1.11
C LEU A 164 -10.57 -31.17 0.35
N ASP A 165 -10.36 -32.48 0.55
CA ASP A 165 -10.03 -33.01 1.86
C ASP A 165 -8.56 -32.66 2.20
N PRO A 166 -8.28 -32.14 3.41
CA PRO A 166 -6.90 -31.89 3.86
C PRO A 166 -5.98 -33.13 3.86
N ARG A 167 -6.53 -34.34 3.72
CA ARG A 167 -5.78 -35.59 3.54
C ARG A 167 -5.32 -35.81 2.10
N ASP A 168 -6.07 -35.30 1.13
CA ASP A 168 -5.78 -35.45 -0.28
C ASP A 168 -4.76 -34.42 -0.74
N VAL A 169 -4.85 -33.19 -0.22
CA VAL A 169 -3.89 -32.10 -0.48
C VAL A 169 -3.51 -31.42 0.82
N THR A 170 -2.21 -31.42 1.12
CA THR A 170 -1.62 -30.74 2.28
C THR A 170 -0.92 -29.45 1.87
N ALA A 171 -0.85 -28.51 2.81
CA ALA A 171 -0.12 -27.26 2.66
C ALA A 171 0.84 -27.06 3.83
N GLU A 172 2.13 -26.90 3.53
CA GLU A 172 3.14 -26.42 4.48
C GLU A 172 3.52 -24.99 4.15
N VAL A 173 3.76 -24.16 5.16
CA VAL A 173 4.16 -22.76 4.98
C VAL A 173 5.42 -22.48 5.79
N ARG A 174 6.43 -21.86 5.15
CA ARG A 174 7.67 -21.40 5.77
C ARG A 174 8.11 -20.06 5.17
N ASP A 175 8.21 -19.02 5.99
CA ASP A 175 8.50 -17.64 5.56
C ASP A 175 7.56 -17.18 4.43
N GLY A 176 6.26 -17.47 4.55
CA GLY A 176 5.26 -17.19 3.51
C GLY A 176 5.40 -18.01 2.23
N ARG A 177 6.34 -18.96 2.15
CA ARG A 177 6.47 -19.90 1.02
C ARG A 177 5.58 -21.12 1.25
N VAL A 178 4.66 -21.36 0.34
CA VAL A 178 3.70 -22.46 0.42
C VAL A 178 4.20 -23.64 -0.40
N ALA A 179 4.33 -24.79 0.23
CA ALA A 179 4.55 -26.08 -0.43
C ALA A 179 3.25 -26.90 -0.36
N LEU A 180 2.68 -27.19 -1.53
CA LEU A 180 1.50 -28.02 -1.67
C LEU A 180 1.92 -29.43 -2.11
N ALA A 181 1.36 -30.45 -1.48
CA ALA A 181 1.60 -31.84 -1.84
C ALA A 181 0.31 -32.65 -1.77
N GLY A 182 0.16 -33.67 -2.62
CA GLY A 182 -1.04 -34.51 -2.56
C GLY A 182 -1.46 -35.12 -3.88
N THR A 183 -2.73 -35.51 -3.97
CA THR A 183 -3.37 -36.02 -5.18
C THR A 183 -4.73 -35.36 -5.38
N VAL A 184 -5.05 -35.00 -6.61
CA VAL A 184 -6.37 -34.51 -7.02
C VAL A 184 -7.00 -35.43 -8.06
N GLU A 185 -8.32 -35.33 -8.26
CA GLU A 185 -9.01 -36.10 -9.29
C GLU A 185 -8.57 -35.68 -10.70
N HIS A 186 -8.51 -34.37 -10.94
CA HIS A 186 -8.32 -33.77 -12.26
C HIS A 186 -7.06 -32.90 -12.32
N ARG A 187 -6.26 -33.05 -13.38
CA ARG A 187 -5.05 -32.25 -13.59
C ARG A 187 -5.33 -30.76 -13.71
N SER A 188 -6.49 -30.38 -14.26
CA SER A 188 -6.92 -28.99 -14.41
C SER A 188 -7.04 -28.23 -13.07
N LEU A 189 -7.21 -28.92 -11.94
CA LEU A 189 -7.31 -28.30 -10.62
C LEU A 189 -5.98 -27.77 -10.09
N ILE A 190 -4.85 -28.36 -10.50
CA ILE A 190 -3.51 -27.99 -10.01
C ILE A 190 -3.23 -26.48 -10.20
N PRO A 191 -3.33 -25.90 -11.43
CA PRO A 191 -3.11 -24.48 -11.61
C PRO A 191 -4.13 -23.59 -10.87
N VAL A 192 -5.36 -24.08 -10.66
CA VAL A 192 -6.39 -23.35 -9.90
C VAL A 192 -6.01 -23.28 -8.42
N ILE A 193 -5.58 -24.40 -7.82
CA ILE A 193 -5.11 -24.44 -6.42
C ILE A 193 -3.92 -23.48 -6.26
N GLU A 194 -2.93 -23.56 -7.15
CA GLU A 194 -1.77 -22.66 -7.09
C GLU A 194 -2.18 -21.20 -7.15
N GLN A 195 -3.06 -20.84 -8.09
CA GLN A 195 -3.47 -19.46 -8.29
C GLN A 195 -4.26 -18.91 -7.10
N LEU A 196 -5.16 -19.71 -6.52
CA LEU A 196 -5.89 -19.30 -5.32
C LEU A 196 -4.95 -19.17 -4.12
N CYS A 197 -4.01 -20.09 -3.92
CA CYS A 197 -3.02 -19.98 -2.84
C CYS A 197 -2.13 -18.74 -2.99
N ARG A 198 -1.72 -18.37 -4.21
CA ARG A 198 -0.96 -17.12 -4.47
C ARG A 198 -1.76 -15.87 -4.11
N GLY A 199 -3.08 -15.95 -4.09
CA GLY A 199 -3.97 -14.85 -3.71
C GLY A 199 -4.12 -14.67 -2.20
N VAL A 200 -3.63 -15.59 -1.37
CA VAL A 200 -3.71 -15.46 0.09
C VAL A 200 -2.70 -14.43 0.58
N ASP A 201 -3.17 -13.47 1.37
CA ASP A 201 -2.33 -12.40 1.89
C ASP A 201 -1.15 -12.97 2.70
N GLY A 202 0.06 -12.48 2.43
CA GLY A 202 1.29 -12.96 3.07
C GLY A 202 1.97 -14.14 2.37
N VAL A 203 1.33 -14.74 1.36
CA VAL A 203 1.99 -15.73 0.50
C VAL A 203 3.01 -15.05 -0.42
N VAL A 204 4.25 -15.52 -0.36
CA VAL A 204 5.37 -15.04 -1.18
C VAL A 204 5.54 -15.87 -2.44
N SER A 205 5.38 -17.19 -2.32
CA SER A 205 5.51 -18.13 -3.45
C SER A 205 4.74 -19.41 -3.17
N VAL A 206 4.32 -20.10 -4.24
CA VAL A 206 3.65 -21.40 -4.16
C VAL A 206 4.37 -22.38 -5.07
N THR A 207 4.71 -23.55 -4.52
CA THR A 207 5.23 -24.71 -5.25
C THR A 207 4.27 -25.88 -5.05
N ALA A 208 3.88 -26.57 -6.12
CA ALA A 208 2.98 -27.72 -6.03
C ALA A 208 3.67 -29.02 -6.50
N GLN A 209 3.60 -30.04 -5.64
CA GLN A 209 3.93 -31.43 -5.95
C GLN A 209 2.65 -32.27 -5.81
N ILE A 210 1.69 -32.01 -6.69
CA ILE A 210 0.36 -32.61 -6.68
C ILE A 210 0.24 -33.60 -7.85
N ALA A 211 -0.06 -34.87 -7.55
CA ALA A 211 -0.40 -35.88 -8.54
C ALA A 211 -1.87 -35.75 -8.97
N PHE A 212 -2.24 -36.34 -10.11
CA PHE A 212 -3.63 -36.38 -10.57
C PHE A 212 -4.04 -37.80 -10.95
N ARG A 213 -5.33 -38.12 -10.82
CA ARG A 213 -5.89 -39.40 -11.26
C ARG A 213 -6.30 -39.40 -12.73
N THR A 214 -6.81 -38.27 -13.23
CA THR A 214 -7.29 -38.08 -14.60
C THR A 214 -6.62 -36.86 -15.24
N ASP A 215 -6.03 -37.03 -16.44
CA ASP A 215 -5.54 -35.90 -17.26
C ASP A 215 -6.68 -35.37 -18.15
N ASP A 216 -7.40 -34.38 -17.63
CA ASP A 216 -8.48 -33.67 -18.31
C ASP A 216 -8.02 -32.36 -18.98
N ALA A 217 -6.73 -32.02 -18.86
CA ALA A 217 -6.18 -30.75 -19.36
C ALA A 217 -5.96 -30.74 -20.88
N ARG A 218 -6.23 -31.85 -21.57
CA ARG A 218 -6.07 -31.99 -23.03
C ARG A 218 -7.39 -32.10 -23.80
N ASP A 219 -8.55 -32.08 -23.15
CA ASP A 219 -9.84 -32.28 -23.81
C ASP A 219 -10.56 -30.97 -24.19
N THR A 220 -9.81 -30.01 -24.73
CA THR A 220 -10.37 -29.02 -25.67
C THR A 220 -10.21 -29.55 -27.10
N GLY A 221 -10.71 -30.76 -27.34
CA GLY A 221 -10.95 -31.29 -28.69
C GLY A 221 -12.23 -30.67 -29.23
N ALA A 222 -12.13 -29.48 -29.83
CA ALA A 222 -13.20 -28.99 -30.68
C ALA A 222 -13.24 -29.85 -31.97
N PRO A 223 -14.42 -30.34 -32.39
CA PRO A 223 -14.60 -31.09 -33.63
C PRO A 223 -14.35 -30.26 -34.89
#